data_AF-K0DS19-F1
#
_entry.id   AF-K0DS19-F1
#
_cell.length_a   1.000
_cell.length_b   1.000
_cell.length_c   1.000
_cell.angle_alpha   90.00
_cell.angle_beta   90.00
_cell.angle_gamma   90.00
#
_symmetry.space_group_name_H-M   'P 1'
#
loop_
_entity.id
_entity.type
_entity.pdbx_description
1 polymer ?
#
loop_
_entity_poly.entity_id
_entity_poly.type
_entity_poly.pdbx_seq_one_letter_code
_entity_poly.pdbx_strand_id
1 'polypeptide(L)'
;MKKLMIAAVIGALSTTMLTVATDAAAETATTAKPAAKKAVAKRPQPRRLIKRKENPAKEAKVDPIPEGAEKWSCNEGLSFDLKGDMKRDQIVTVHWANKNYNLPRQSTTTGADRFHDAASGMDLVVIPTKAMLFSDKDSSRLADECKTAAMTQGAPAPTQSNAINKTN
;
A
#
# COMPACT_ATOMS: atom_id res chain seq x y z
N MET A 1 41.07 -4.63 -4.08
CA MET A 1 42.20 -3.68 -3.90
C MET A 1 42.18 -2.67 -5.05
N LYS A 2 42.60 -1.41 -4.79
CA LYS A 2 42.44 -0.13 -5.54
C LYS A 2 41.21 0.67 -5.06
N LYS A 3 41.32 1.37 -3.91
CA LYS A 3 41.81 2.76 -3.71
C LYS A 3 40.83 3.79 -4.29
N LEU A 4 39.82 4.22 -3.52
CA LEU A 4 39.79 5.48 -2.75
C LEU A 4 40.20 6.71 -3.57
N MET A 5 39.22 7.54 -3.93
CA MET A 5 39.40 8.97 -4.12
C MET A 5 38.20 9.72 -3.52
N ILE A 6 38.51 10.49 -2.48
CA ILE A 6 37.67 11.47 -1.80
C ILE A 6 37.90 12.80 -2.52
N ALA A 7 36.85 13.52 -2.88
CA ALA A 7 36.94 14.95 -3.16
C ALA A 7 35.63 15.62 -2.72
N ALA A 8 35.71 16.30 -1.57
CA ALA A 8 34.69 17.19 -1.06
C ALA A 8 34.63 18.46 -1.91
N VAL A 9 33.42 18.92 -2.25
CA VAL A 9 33.18 20.27 -2.75
C VAL A 9 32.14 20.91 -1.83
N ILE A 10 32.64 21.73 -0.92
CA ILE A 10 31.87 22.71 -0.17
C ILE A 10 31.75 23.93 -1.09
N GLY A 11 30.51 24.33 -1.41
CA GLY A 11 30.24 25.52 -2.21
C GLY A 11 28.93 26.14 -1.76
N ALA A 12 29.01 27.01 -0.76
CA ALA A 12 27.91 27.86 -0.30
C ALA A 12 27.68 29.00 -1.30
N LEU A 13 26.45 29.19 -1.79
CA LEU A 13 25.99 30.44 -2.38
C LEU A 13 24.53 30.72 -2.03
N SER A 14 24.39 31.52 -0.97
CA SER A 14 23.48 32.65 -0.71
C SER A 14 22.22 32.89 -1.58
N THR A 15 21.08 32.93 -0.87
CA THR A 15 20.02 33.98 -0.81
C THR A 15 19.29 34.50 -2.07
N THR A 16 17.97 34.30 -2.08
CA THR A 16 16.91 35.26 -2.52
C THR A 16 15.58 34.83 -1.87
N MET A 17 15.19 35.41 -0.73
CA MET A 17 14.26 36.54 -0.54
C MET A 17 12.83 36.41 -1.13
N LEU A 18 11.89 36.32 -0.18
CA LEU A 18 10.53 36.89 -0.08
C LEU A 18 9.63 37.00 -1.32
N THR A 19 8.41 36.45 -1.20
CA THR A 19 7.19 37.28 -1.20
C THR A 19 6.12 36.68 -0.29
N VAL A 20 5.59 37.58 0.56
CA VAL A 20 4.40 37.43 1.40
C VAL A 20 3.16 37.79 0.57
N ALA A 21 2.06 37.08 0.78
CA ALA A 21 0.72 37.59 0.49
C ALA A 21 -0.22 37.10 1.61
N THR A 22 -0.41 37.99 2.57
CA THR A 22 -1.52 37.99 3.52
C THR A 22 -2.76 38.49 2.81
N ASP A 23 -3.85 37.74 2.84
CA ASP A 23 -5.19 38.30 2.72
C ASP A 23 -6.00 37.94 3.95
N ALA A 24 -5.98 38.88 4.89
CA ALA A 24 -6.97 39.03 5.92
C ALA A 24 -7.98 40.07 5.43
N ALA A 25 -9.26 39.70 5.36
CA ALA A 25 -10.37 40.66 5.42
C ALA A 25 -11.61 39.95 5.96
N ALA A 26 -11.84 40.13 7.25
CA ALA A 26 -13.16 40.08 7.84
C ALA A 26 -13.75 41.49 7.75
N GLU A 27 -15.01 41.65 7.31
CA GLU A 27 -15.91 42.64 7.90
C GLU A 27 -17.38 42.45 7.48
N THR A 28 -18.21 42.27 8.52
CA THR A 28 -19.52 42.90 8.77
C THR A 28 -20.60 42.96 7.68
N ALA A 29 -21.77 42.44 8.03
CA ALA A 29 -22.96 43.30 8.18
C ALA A 29 -24.05 42.58 8.99
N THR A 30 -24.25 43.07 10.21
CA THR A 30 -25.37 42.74 11.09
C THR A 30 -26.58 43.60 10.69
N THR A 31 -27.73 42.98 10.47
CA THR A 31 -29.03 43.69 10.49
C THR A 31 -29.93 43.07 11.55
N ALA A 32 -30.36 43.93 12.47
CA ALA A 32 -31.20 43.57 13.61
C ALA A 32 -32.67 43.99 13.39
N LYS A 33 -33.57 43.18 13.98
CA LYS A 33 -34.85 43.52 14.66
C LYS A 33 -36.15 43.51 13.79
N PRO A 34 -37.37 43.15 14.32
CA PRO A 34 -37.80 43.00 15.73
C PRO A 34 -38.42 41.67 16.21
N ALA A 35 -38.47 41.61 17.54
CA ALA A 35 -39.08 40.61 18.40
C ALA A 35 -40.61 40.54 18.34
N ALA A 36 -41.15 39.33 18.47
CA ALA A 36 -42.50 39.05 18.92
C ALA A 36 -42.49 37.97 20.02
N LYS A 37 -43.47 38.09 20.92
CA LYS A 37 -43.50 37.56 22.29
C LYS A 37 -43.86 36.06 22.37
N LYS A 38 -43.26 35.41 23.37
CA LYS A 38 -43.74 34.29 24.22
C LYS A 38 -44.73 33.28 23.62
N ALA A 39 -44.28 32.03 23.54
CA ALA A 39 -45.08 30.85 23.92
C ALA A 39 -44.18 29.87 24.68
N VAL A 40 -44.48 29.65 25.96
CA VAL A 40 -43.82 28.62 26.79
C VAL A 40 -44.36 27.27 26.34
N ALA A 41 -43.62 26.59 25.46
CA ALA A 41 -43.89 25.21 25.10
C ALA A 41 -43.29 24.27 26.14
N LYS A 42 -44.13 23.37 26.66
CA LYS A 42 -43.80 22.32 27.64
C LYS A 42 -42.51 21.59 27.27
N ARG A 43 -41.59 21.45 28.23
CA ARG A 43 -40.44 20.53 28.18
C ARG A 43 -40.93 19.13 27.76
N PRO A 44 -40.43 18.55 26.66
CA PRO A 44 -40.63 17.14 26.38
C PRO A 44 -39.88 16.32 27.44
N GLN A 45 -40.58 15.33 28.00
CA GLN A 45 -40.01 14.37 28.94
C GLN A 45 -38.83 13.62 28.28
N PRO A 46 -37.79 13.23 29.03
CA PRO A 46 -36.64 12.54 28.45
C PRO A 46 -37.11 11.23 27.83
N ARG A 47 -36.91 11.09 26.51
CA ARG A 47 -37.04 9.79 25.83
C ARG A 47 -36.18 8.80 26.59
N ARG A 48 -36.80 7.71 27.05
CA ARG A 48 -36.10 6.51 27.54
C ARG A 48 -34.93 6.23 26.61
N LEU A 49 -33.75 6.15 27.20
CA LEU A 49 -32.52 5.73 26.54
C LEU A 49 -32.80 4.35 25.93
N ILE A 50 -33.10 4.29 24.63
CA ILE A 50 -33.12 3.04 23.90
C ILE A 50 -31.71 2.51 24.04
N LYS A 51 -31.56 1.41 24.79
CA LYS A 51 -30.31 0.66 24.85
C LYS A 51 -29.97 0.32 23.40
N ARG A 52 -29.00 1.04 22.82
CA ARG A 52 -28.43 0.68 21.52
C ARG A 52 -27.88 -0.71 21.72
N LYS A 53 -28.59 -1.72 21.23
CA LYS A 53 -28.02 -3.05 21.05
C LYS A 53 -26.71 -2.82 20.31
N GLU A 54 -25.60 -3.23 20.90
CA GLU A 54 -24.34 -3.32 20.17
C GLU A 54 -24.65 -4.11 18.90
N ASN A 55 -24.57 -3.40 17.78
CA ASN A 55 -24.45 -4.03 16.49
C ASN A 55 -23.07 -4.69 16.58
N PRO A 56 -22.95 -6.03 16.66
CA PRO A 56 -21.64 -6.64 16.57
C PRO A 56 -21.07 -6.09 15.28
N ALA A 57 -19.93 -5.40 15.40
CA ALA A 57 -19.21 -4.88 14.25
C ALA A 57 -19.18 -6.00 13.21
N LYS A 58 -19.58 -5.70 11.97
CA LYS A 58 -19.25 -6.56 10.84
C LYS A 58 -17.76 -6.85 10.96
N GLU A 59 -17.41 -8.03 11.45
CA GLU A 59 -16.05 -8.52 11.41
C GLU A 59 -15.64 -8.39 9.95
N ALA A 60 -14.61 -7.57 9.70
CA ALA A 60 -14.07 -7.43 8.36
C ALA A 60 -13.75 -8.86 7.89
N LYS A 61 -14.35 -9.28 6.76
CA LYS A 61 -14.01 -10.57 6.14
C LYS A 61 -12.52 -10.52 5.82
N VAL A 62 -11.71 -11.13 6.68
CA VAL A 62 -10.29 -11.39 6.47
C VAL A 62 -10.24 -12.72 5.74
N ASP A 63 -9.63 -12.72 4.56
CA ASP A 63 -9.34 -13.97 3.89
C ASP A 63 -8.21 -14.68 4.66
N PRO A 64 -8.30 -15.99 4.91
CA PRO A 64 -7.21 -16.71 5.55
C PRO A 64 -5.98 -16.74 4.62
N ILE A 65 -4.79 -16.78 5.22
CA ILE A 65 -3.54 -17.05 4.49
C ILE A 65 -3.70 -18.41 3.80
N PRO A 66 -3.50 -18.50 2.48
CA PRO A 66 -3.66 -19.76 1.76
C PRO A 66 -2.69 -20.84 2.28
N GLU A 67 -3.18 -22.07 2.44
CA GLU A 67 -2.33 -23.20 2.87
C GLU A 67 -1.21 -23.44 1.85
N GLY A 68 0.03 -23.61 2.35
CA GLY A 68 1.22 -23.76 1.50
C GLY A 68 1.70 -22.45 0.86
N ALA A 69 1.21 -21.29 1.29
CA ALA A 69 1.80 -20.01 0.91
C ALA A 69 3.19 -19.85 1.52
N GLU A 70 4.14 -19.36 0.74
CA GLU A 70 5.47 -18.99 1.19
C GLU A 70 5.48 -17.53 1.63
N LYS A 71 6.10 -17.25 2.78
CA LYS A 71 6.23 -15.89 3.30
C LYS A 71 7.36 -15.14 2.60
N TRP A 72 7.06 -13.95 2.11
CA TRP A 72 8.02 -13.00 1.55
C TRP A 72 8.19 -11.83 2.51
N SER A 73 9.38 -11.67 3.04
CA SER A 73 9.74 -10.56 3.94
C SER A 73 10.31 -9.42 3.13
N CYS A 74 9.77 -8.23 3.31
CA CYS A 74 10.08 -7.03 2.54
C CYS A 74 10.81 -5.99 3.40
N ASN A 75 11.26 -4.92 2.75
CA ASN A 75 11.74 -3.76 3.48
C ASN A 75 10.64 -3.13 4.35
N GLU A 76 11.06 -2.27 5.28
CA GLU A 76 10.17 -1.53 6.19
C GLU A 76 9.32 -2.42 7.12
N GLY A 77 9.70 -3.69 7.29
CA GLY A 77 8.99 -4.64 8.14
C GLY A 77 7.68 -5.17 7.52
N LEU A 78 7.47 -4.94 6.22
CA LEU A 78 6.32 -5.43 5.49
C LEU A 78 6.53 -6.90 5.07
N SER A 79 5.43 -7.60 4.80
CA SER A 79 5.48 -8.95 4.25
C SER A 79 4.19 -9.30 3.54
N PHE A 80 4.27 -10.20 2.57
CA PHE A 80 3.12 -10.84 1.94
C PHE A 80 3.33 -12.35 1.90
N ASP A 81 2.26 -13.11 1.75
CA ASP A 81 2.34 -14.56 1.56
C ASP A 81 1.93 -14.90 0.12
N LEU A 82 2.72 -15.73 -0.55
CA LEU A 82 2.52 -16.10 -1.94
C LEU A 82 2.23 -17.58 -2.06
N LYS A 83 1.09 -17.93 -2.65
CA LYS A 83 0.75 -19.31 -3.03
C LYS A 83 0.82 -19.47 -4.53
N GLY A 84 1.46 -20.55 -4.96
CA GLY A 84 1.56 -20.98 -6.35
C GLY A 84 3.01 -21.27 -6.75
N ASP A 85 3.17 -22.03 -7.82
CA ASP A 85 4.46 -22.27 -8.45
C ASP A 85 4.71 -21.26 -9.56
N MET A 86 5.55 -20.27 -9.28
CA MET A 86 5.97 -19.26 -10.23
C MET A 86 6.70 -19.82 -11.48
N LYS A 87 7.10 -21.09 -11.50
CA LYS A 87 7.70 -21.76 -12.67
C LYS A 87 6.68 -22.47 -13.56
N ARG A 88 5.41 -22.58 -13.16
CA ARG A 88 4.41 -23.35 -13.93
C ARG A 88 3.06 -22.67 -13.98
N ASP A 89 2.68 -22.02 -12.89
CA ASP A 89 1.34 -21.50 -12.73
C ASP A 89 1.16 -20.21 -13.55
N GLN A 90 -0.03 -20.14 -14.17
CA GLN A 90 -0.51 -18.95 -14.87
C GLN A 90 -1.18 -17.97 -13.93
N ILE A 91 -1.53 -18.38 -12.71
CA ILE A 91 -2.17 -17.55 -11.69
C ILE A 91 -1.50 -17.87 -10.36
N VAL A 92 -1.07 -16.83 -9.64
CA VAL A 92 -0.57 -16.94 -8.27
C VAL A 92 -1.52 -16.21 -7.33
N THR A 93 -1.62 -16.68 -6.08
CA THR A 93 -2.40 -16.00 -5.05
C THR A 93 -1.47 -15.24 -4.12
N VAL A 94 -1.63 -13.92 -4.05
CA VAL A 94 -0.94 -13.06 -3.09
C VAL A 94 -1.90 -12.76 -1.94
N HIS A 95 -1.50 -13.10 -0.73
CA HIS A 95 -2.16 -12.65 0.48
C HIS A 95 -1.53 -11.33 0.93
N TRP A 96 -2.30 -10.25 0.85
CA TRP A 96 -1.87 -8.90 1.24
C TRP A 96 -2.97 -8.18 1.99
N ALA A 97 -2.62 -7.48 3.07
CA ALA A 97 -3.54 -6.67 3.86
C ALA A 97 -4.87 -7.40 4.20
N ASN A 98 -4.77 -8.66 4.64
CA ASN A 98 -5.90 -9.53 5.02
C ASN A 98 -6.81 -9.97 3.85
N LYS A 99 -6.33 -9.90 2.61
CA LYS A 99 -7.08 -10.30 1.42
C LYS A 99 -6.26 -11.17 0.48
N ASN A 100 -6.95 -12.08 -0.20
CA ASN A 100 -6.36 -12.91 -1.24
C ASN A 100 -6.61 -12.30 -2.61
N TYR A 101 -5.54 -12.08 -3.36
CA TYR A 101 -5.55 -11.57 -4.71
C TYR A 101 -5.06 -12.66 -5.65
N ASN A 102 -5.83 -12.98 -6.70
CA ASN A 102 -5.40 -13.92 -7.73
C ASN A 102 -4.84 -13.13 -8.91
N LEU A 103 -3.53 -13.18 -9.09
CA LEU A 103 -2.83 -12.39 -10.09
C LEU A 103 -2.48 -13.29 -11.28
N PRO A 104 -3.07 -13.07 -12.47
CA PRO A 104 -2.68 -13.77 -13.67
C PRO A 104 -1.32 -13.29 -14.18
N ARG A 105 -0.53 -14.22 -14.70
CA ARG A 105 0.77 -13.99 -15.31
C ARG A 105 0.64 -13.09 -16.53
N GLN A 106 1.58 -12.17 -16.66
CA GLN A 106 1.73 -11.30 -17.81
C GLN A 106 2.91 -11.72 -18.66
N SER A 107 2.79 -11.52 -19.97
CA SER A 107 3.93 -11.63 -20.87
C SER A 107 4.88 -10.46 -20.63
N THR A 108 6.17 -10.77 -20.44
CA THR A 108 7.22 -9.76 -20.24
C THR A 108 8.34 -9.98 -21.24
N THR A 109 8.98 -8.89 -21.65
CA THR A 109 10.15 -8.92 -22.55
C THR A 109 11.47 -8.91 -21.78
N THR A 110 11.44 -8.48 -20.52
CA THR A 110 12.62 -8.30 -19.67
C THR A 110 13.05 -9.57 -18.95
N GLY A 111 12.31 -10.66 -19.09
CA GLY A 111 12.57 -11.92 -18.38
C GLY A 111 12.27 -11.85 -16.88
N ALA A 112 11.64 -10.79 -16.38
CA ALA A 112 11.07 -10.78 -15.04
C ALA A 112 9.69 -11.46 -15.05
N ASP A 113 9.36 -12.22 -14.01
CA ASP A 113 8.00 -12.72 -13.88
C ASP A 113 7.11 -11.60 -13.37
N ARG A 114 6.06 -11.26 -14.13
CA ARG A 114 5.06 -10.27 -13.74
C ARG A 114 3.70 -10.94 -13.63
N PHE A 115 2.98 -10.67 -12.56
CA PHE A 115 1.61 -11.11 -12.36
C PHE A 115 0.78 -9.89 -12.04
N HIS A 116 -0.27 -9.65 -12.79
CA HIS A 116 -1.06 -8.43 -12.66
C HIS A 116 -2.53 -8.75 -12.82
N ASP A 117 -3.34 -8.33 -11.85
CA ASP A 117 -4.78 -8.35 -11.94
C ASP A 117 -5.33 -6.93 -12.10
N ALA A 118 -5.85 -6.63 -13.29
CA ALA A 118 -6.40 -5.31 -13.62
C ALA A 118 -7.64 -4.96 -12.77
N ALA A 119 -8.39 -5.94 -12.26
CA ALA A 119 -9.59 -5.69 -11.47
C ALA A 119 -9.25 -5.21 -10.04
N SER A 120 -8.31 -5.90 -9.38
CA SER A 120 -7.80 -5.47 -8.08
C SER A 120 -6.81 -4.31 -8.19
N GLY A 121 -6.12 -4.18 -9.31
CA GLY A 121 -5.00 -3.25 -9.50
C GLY A 121 -3.72 -3.72 -8.83
N MET A 122 -3.61 -5.00 -8.45
CA MET A 122 -2.40 -5.56 -7.85
C MET A 122 -1.43 -5.97 -8.95
N ASP A 123 -0.17 -5.57 -8.82
CA ASP A 123 0.91 -5.96 -9.73
C ASP A 123 2.11 -6.48 -8.93
N LEU A 124 2.43 -7.75 -9.12
CA LEU A 124 3.58 -8.41 -8.52
C LEU A 124 4.65 -8.58 -9.59
N VAL A 125 5.82 -7.98 -9.36
CA VAL A 125 7.00 -8.14 -10.20
C VAL A 125 8.06 -8.89 -9.43
N VAL A 126 8.53 -10.00 -9.99
CA VAL A 126 9.58 -10.83 -9.38
C VAL A 126 10.78 -10.92 -10.31
N ILE A 127 11.91 -10.51 -9.78
CA ILE A 127 13.22 -10.60 -10.41
C ILE A 127 14.08 -11.63 -9.67
N PRO A 128 15.22 -12.07 -10.21
CA PRO A 128 15.97 -13.18 -9.63
C PRO A 128 16.38 -13.04 -8.16
N THR A 129 16.50 -11.81 -7.65
CA THR A 129 17.01 -11.53 -6.30
C THR A 129 15.98 -10.95 -5.33
N LYS A 130 14.78 -10.57 -5.80
CA LYS A 130 13.74 -9.90 -4.99
C LYS A 130 12.39 -9.88 -5.71
N ALA A 131 11.33 -9.58 -4.96
CA ALA A 131 10.00 -9.25 -5.48
C ALA A 131 9.58 -7.84 -5.06
N MET A 132 8.66 -7.25 -5.81
CA MET A 132 8.05 -5.96 -5.56
C MET A 132 6.55 -6.07 -5.82
N LEU A 133 5.76 -5.48 -4.92
CA LEU A 133 4.30 -5.45 -5.00
C LEU A 133 3.84 -4.01 -5.18
N PHE A 134 3.03 -3.77 -6.20
CA PHE A 134 2.51 -2.46 -6.58
C PHE A 134 0.98 -2.45 -6.55
N SER A 135 0.43 -1.25 -6.38
CA SER A 135 -0.97 -0.95 -6.62
C SER A 135 -1.10 0.06 -7.75
N ASP A 136 -1.73 -0.35 -8.85
CA ASP A 136 -2.00 0.53 -9.99
C ASP A 136 -3.07 1.57 -9.68
N LYS A 137 -3.98 1.26 -8.75
CA LYS A 137 -5.06 2.17 -8.34
C LYS A 137 -4.52 3.46 -7.72
N ASP A 138 -3.49 3.30 -6.90
CA ASP A 138 -2.89 4.42 -6.16
C ASP A 138 -1.50 4.78 -6.71
N SER A 139 -1.06 4.11 -7.80
CA SER A 139 0.29 4.20 -8.36
C SER A 139 1.38 4.07 -7.29
N SER A 140 1.13 3.21 -6.29
CA SER A 140 1.93 3.10 -5.08
C SER A 140 2.73 1.80 -5.04
N ARG A 141 3.93 1.87 -4.45
CA ARG A 141 4.74 0.70 -4.13
C ARG A 141 4.29 0.20 -2.76
N LEU A 142 3.55 -0.90 -2.74
CA LEU A 142 2.99 -1.46 -1.52
C LEU A 142 4.05 -2.20 -0.70
N ALA A 143 4.94 -2.93 -1.37
CA ALA A 143 6.04 -3.63 -0.73
C ALA A 143 7.24 -3.70 -1.66
N ASP A 144 8.43 -3.46 -1.11
CA ASP A 144 9.68 -3.43 -1.87
C ASP A 144 10.73 -4.38 -1.30
N GLU A 145 11.67 -4.78 -2.16
CA GLU A 145 12.82 -5.62 -1.82
C GLU A 145 12.44 -6.91 -1.08
N CYS A 146 11.33 -7.53 -1.48
CA CYS A 146 10.81 -8.71 -0.82
C CYS A 146 11.62 -9.96 -1.15
N LYS A 147 11.97 -10.75 -0.13
CA LYS A 147 12.75 -11.97 -0.26
C LYS A 147 12.16 -13.09 0.59
N THR A 148 12.27 -14.32 0.10
CA THR A 148 12.00 -15.50 0.91
C THR A 148 13.17 -15.81 1.84
N ALA A 149 12.97 -16.71 2.79
CA ALA A 149 14.04 -17.18 3.67
C ALA A 149 15.21 -17.78 2.86
N ALA A 150 14.90 -18.59 1.84
CA ALA A 150 15.90 -19.17 0.95
C ALA A 150 16.66 -18.10 0.15
N MET A 151 15.98 -17.07 -0.33
CA MET A 151 16.62 -15.97 -1.06
C MET A 151 17.58 -15.14 -0.20
N THR A 152 17.24 -14.99 1.08
CA THR A 152 18.11 -14.34 2.06
C THR A 152 19.40 -15.14 2.28
N GLN A 153 19.35 -16.46 2.09
CA GLN A 153 20.49 -17.37 2.14
C GLN A 153 21.24 -17.48 0.80
N GLY A 154 20.86 -16.70 -0.22
CA GLY A 154 21.52 -16.67 -1.53
C GLY A 154 20.89 -17.57 -2.60
N ALA A 155 19.75 -18.21 -2.32
CA ALA A 155 19.02 -18.92 -3.37
C ALA A 155 18.39 -17.93 -4.37
N PRO A 156 18.33 -18.27 -5.66
CA PRO A 156 17.59 -17.45 -6.62
C PRO A 156 16.08 -17.57 -6.40
N ALA A 157 15.33 -16.52 -6.76
CA ALA A 157 13.86 -16.55 -6.77
C ALA A 157 13.33 -17.72 -7.64
N PRO A 158 12.17 -18.31 -7.32
CA PRO A 158 11.59 -19.43 -8.06
C PRO A 158 10.95 -19.00 -9.40
N THR A 159 11.64 -18.18 -10.18
CA THR A 159 11.15 -17.64 -11.45
C THR A 159 11.40 -18.57 -12.63
N GLN A 160 10.66 -18.36 -13.72
CA GLN A 160 10.86 -19.06 -15.00
C GLN A 160 12.28 -18.87 -15.53
N SER A 161 12.77 -17.63 -15.49
CA SER A 161 14.09 -17.27 -16.02
C SER A 161 15.22 -17.97 -15.26
N ASN A 162 15.06 -18.19 -13.96
CA ASN A 162 16.02 -18.94 -13.17
C ASN A 162 15.95 -20.45 -13.41
N ALA A 163 14.81 -20.98 -13.87
CA ALA A 163 14.70 -22.38 -14.28
C ALA A 163 15.46 -22.64 -15.58
N ILE A 164 15.38 -21.71 -16.54
CA ILE A 164 16.12 -21.80 -17.82
C ILE A 164 17.64 -21.79 -17.57
N ASN A 165 18.12 -20.89 -16.69
CA ASN A 165 19.55 -20.72 -16.43
C ASN A 165 20.25 -21.91 -15.74
N LYS A 166 19.52 -22.87 -15.15
CA LYS A 166 20.12 -24.04 -14.48
C LYS A 166 20.34 -25.24 -15.41
N THR A 167 19.90 -25.15 -16.66
CA THR A 167 19.85 -26.29 -17.60
C THR A 167 20.91 -26.20 -18.71
N ASN A 168 21.74 -25.15 -18.70
CA ASN A 168 22.88 -24.94 -19.60
C ASN A 168 24.18 -24.94 -18.80
#